data_AF-A0A4Q5XHF7-F1
#
_entry.id   AF-A0A4Q5XHF7-F1
#
_cell.length_a   1.000
_cell.length_b   1.000
_cell.length_c   1.000
_cell.angle_alpha   90.00
_cell.angle_beta   90.00
_cell.angle_gamma   90.00
#
_symmetry.space_group_name_H-M   'P 1'
#
loop_
_entity.id
_entity.type
_entity.pdbx_description
1 polymer ?
#
loop_
_entity_poly.entity_id
_entity_poly.type
_entity_poly.pdbx_seq_one_letter_code
_entity_poly.pdbx_strand_id
1 'polypeptide(L)'
;MPSERWSDHVGIRTSSILARRLRRYTLPHLLCIDEVGYLSYNSRYADLLFEVVTRRYDAGKPIVLSTNKAFSEWGEVFPHAASVVTLVDRLIHRAEVIDIDADSYRLKEAKELTAARSNRRGKKSAS
;
A
#
# COMPACT_ATOMS: atom_id res chain seq x y z
N MET A 1 3.90 3.36 47.21
CA MET A 1 3.10 3.16 45.97
C MET A 1 4.02 2.66 44.85
N PRO A 2 4.10 1.35 44.56
CA PRO A 2 5.05 0.78 43.59
C PRO A 2 4.36 0.20 42.33
N SER A 3 3.38 0.90 41.75
CA SER A 3 2.62 0.42 40.58
C SER A 3 3.16 0.94 39.22
N GLU A 4 4.08 1.90 39.18
CA GLU A 4 4.49 2.56 37.93
C GLU A 4 5.64 1.87 37.17
N ARG A 5 6.38 0.95 37.80
CA ARG A 5 7.64 0.39 37.22
C ARG A 5 7.42 -0.74 36.19
N TRP A 6 6.18 -1.21 36.02
CA TRP A 6 5.86 -2.38 35.17
C TRP A 6 5.45 -2.00 33.74
N SER A 7 5.05 -0.75 33.50
CA SER A 7 4.63 -0.27 32.18
C SER A 7 5.80 -0.02 31.22
N ASP A 8 6.95 0.41 31.75
CA ASP A 8 8.12 0.80 30.95
C ASP A 8 8.79 -0.38 30.24
N HIS A 9 8.81 -1.55 30.89
CA HIS A 9 9.44 -2.76 30.34
C HIS A 9 8.63 -3.36 29.17
N VAL A 10 7.31 -3.17 29.16
CA VAL A 10 6.44 -3.64 28.06
C VAL A 10 6.53 -2.70 26.84
N GLY A 11 6.64 -1.39 27.08
CA GLY A 11 6.82 -0.39 26.01
C GLY A 11 8.13 -0.58 25.23
N ILE A 12 9.25 -0.81 25.93
CA ILE A 12 10.58 -0.98 25.32
C ILE A 12 10.68 -2.30 24.51
N ARG A 13 10.03 -3.37 24.94
CA ARG A 13 9.99 -4.63 24.18
C ARG A 13 9.13 -4.51 22.92
N THR A 14 8.04 -3.74 22.97
CA THR A 14 7.18 -3.51 21.82
C THR A 14 7.86 -2.65 20.75
N SER A 15 8.58 -1.59 21.16
CA SER A 15 9.32 -0.72 20.23
C SER A 15 10.46 -1.44 19.52
N SER A 16 11.21 -2.29 20.24
CA SER A 16 12.30 -3.09 19.64
C SER A 16 11.79 -4.16 18.66
N ILE A 17 10.64 -4.79 18.93
CA ILE A 17 10.00 -5.72 17.99
C ILE A 17 9.51 -4.98 16.75
N LEU A 18 8.89 -3.80 16.92
CA LEU A 18 8.41 -2.98 15.81
C LEU A 18 9.57 -2.51 14.91
N ALA A 19 10.65 -1.98 15.49
CA ALA A 19 11.84 -1.57 14.77
C ALA A 19 12.45 -2.72 13.95
N ARG A 20 12.49 -3.93 14.53
CA ARG A 20 12.95 -5.13 13.81
C ARG A 20 12.02 -5.54 12.67
N ARG A 21 10.70 -5.38 12.83
CA ARG A 21 9.74 -5.66 11.77
C ARG A 21 9.85 -4.65 10.61
N LEU A 22 10.03 -3.37 10.92
CA LEU A 22 10.21 -2.31 9.92
C LEU A 22 11.46 -2.49 9.06
N ARG A 23 12.53 -3.07 9.62
CA ARG A 23 13.73 -3.43 8.83
C ARG A 23 13.42 -4.27 7.60
N ARG A 24 12.39 -5.12 7.63
CA ARG A 24 12.00 -5.92 6.46
C ARG A 24 11.54 -5.07 5.28
N TYR A 25 11.03 -3.86 5.52
CA TYR A 25 10.56 -2.95 4.49
C TYR A 25 11.62 -1.89 4.13
N THR A 26 12.57 -1.59 5.03
CA THR A 26 13.61 -0.58 4.78
C THR A 26 14.94 -1.13 4.26
N LEU A 27 15.22 -2.42 4.48
CA LEU A 27 16.47 -3.05 4.01
C LEU A 27 16.48 -3.39 2.51
N PRO A 28 15.40 -3.92 1.89
CA PRO A 28 15.44 -4.31 0.48
C PRO A 28 15.87 -3.16 -0.44
N HIS A 29 16.61 -3.49 -1.51
CA HIS A 29 17.04 -2.52 -2.52
C HIS A 29 15.84 -1.85 -3.20
N LEU A 30 14.79 -2.62 -3.50
CA LEU A 30 13.52 -2.15 -4.01
C LEU A 30 12.38 -2.63 -3.09
N LEU A 31 11.43 -1.76 -2.80
CA LEU A 31 10.18 -2.10 -2.13
C LEU A 31 9.02 -1.82 -3.07
N CYS A 32 8.23 -2.84 -3.36
CA CYS A 32 6.98 -2.69 -4.09
C CYS A 32 5.82 -2.70 -3.10
N ILE A 33 4.96 -1.69 -3.17
CA ILE A 33 3.75 -1.54 -2.36
C ILE A 33 2.58 -1.50 -3.32
N ASP A 34 1.66 -2.44 -3.20
CA ASP A 34 0.54 -2.60 -4.12
C ASP A 34 -0.78 -2.14 -3.46
N GLU A 35 -1.69 -1.59 -4.26
CA GLU A 35 -3.07 -1.26 -3.91
C GLU A 35 -3.22 -0.32 -2.69
N VAL A 36 -2.36 0.69 -2.58
CA VAL A 36 -2.51 1.71 -1.55
C VAL A 36 -3.77 2.55 -1.83
N GLY A 37 -4.59 2.79 -0.81
CA GLY A 37 -5.81 3.59 -0.96
C GLY A 37 -7.12 2.82 -1.11
N TYR A 38 -7.09 1.48 -1.13
CA TYR A 38 -8.31 0.68 -1.29
C TYR A 38 -9.19 0.63 -0.02
N LEU A 39 -8.59 0.61 1.17
CA LEU A 39 -9.30 0.62 2.45
C LEU A 39 -9.00 1.92 3.21
N SER A 40 -9.98 2.43 3.95
CA SER A 40 -9.71 3.46 4.94
C SER A 40 -8.87 2.85 6.07
N TYR A 41 -7.66 3.37 6.23
CA TYR A 41 -6.73 2.88 7.22
C TYR A 41 -6.85 3.73 8.49
N ASN A 42 -6.66 3.12 9.66
CA ASN A 42 -6.49 3.90 10.89
C ASN A 42 -5.22 4.78 10.80
N SER A 43 -5.17 5.84 11.60
CA SER A 43 -4.04 6.77 11.66
C SER A 43 -2.70 6.08 11.96
N ARG A 44 -2.72 5.02 12.78
CA ARG A 44 -1.51 4.25 13.12
C ARG A 44 -0.88 3.54 11.91
N TYR A 45 -1.67 3.07 10.94
CA TYR A 45 -1.13 2.48 9.71
C TYR A 45 -0.49 3.53 8.82
N ALA A 46 -1.05 4.74 8.77
CA ALA A 46 -0.45 5.87 8.07
C ALA A 46 0.93 6.21 8.65
N ASP A 47 1.04 6.24 9.99
CA ASP A 47 2.30 6.51 10.67
C ASP A 47 3.37 5.44 10.42
N LEU A 48 2.96 4.17 10.33
CA LEU A 48 3.87 3.08 9.98
C LEU A 48 4.36 3.19 8.53
N LEU A 49 3.46 3.49 7.59
CA LEU A 49 3.81 3.71 6.19
C LEU A 49 4.73 4.92 6.05
N PHE A 50 4.43 6.00 6.76
CA PHE A 50 5.27 7.18 6.87
C PHE A 50 6.68 6.85 7.38
N GLU A 51 6.82 6.05 8.43
CA GLU A 51 8.13 5.65 8.95
C GLU A 51 8.94 4.84 7.92
N VAL A 52 8.29 3.93 7.17
CA VAL A 52 8.94 3.18 6.09
C VAL A 52 9.38 4.10 4.96
N VAL A 53 8.48 4.95 4.45
CA VAL A 53 8.78 5.87 3.36
C VAL A 53 9.89 6.83 3.75
N THR A 54 9.84 7.40 4.94
CA THR A 54 10.86 8.33 5.44
C THR A 54 12.24 7.68 5.46
N ARG A 55 12.36 6.50 6.07
CA ARG A 55 13.66 5.80 6.15
C ARG A 55 14.21 5.41 4.77
N ARG A 56 13.34 5.05 3.82
CA ARG A 56 13.76 4.72 2.45
C ARG A 56 14.13 5.96 1.66
N TYR A 57 13.38 7.04 1.81
CA TYR A 57 13.67 8.35 1.26
C TYR A 57 15.07 8.80 1.74
N ASP A 58 15.32 8.83 3.04
CA ASP A 58 16.61 9.26 3.59
C ASP A 58 17.78 8.38 3.11
N ALA A 59 17.54 7.07 2.97
CA ALA A 59 18.53 6.12 2.46
C ALA A 59 18.66 6.09 0.92
N GLY A 60 17.89 6.89 0.19
CA GLY A 60 17.88 6.90 -1.28
C GLY A 60 17.43 5.58 -1.92
N LYS A 61 16.60 4.80 -1.23
CA LYS A 61 16.15 3.49 -1.71
C LYS A 61 14.81 3.58 -2.46
N PRO A 62 14.70 3.06 -3.69
CA PRO A 62 13.51 3.20 -4.52
C PRO A 62 12.29 2.49 -3.93
N ILE A 63 11.12 3.06 -4.20
CA ILE A 63 9.80 2.49 -3.90
C ILE A 63 9.01 2.48 -5.22
N VAL A 64 8.40 1.35 -5.53
CA VAL A 64 7.35 1.27 -6.54
C VAL A 64 6.04 1.16 -5.80
N LEU A 65 5.10 2.04 -6.12
CA LEU A 65 3.80 2.10 -5.47
C LEU A 65 2.70 2.07 -6.52
N SER A 66 1.72 1.19 -6.35
CA SER A 66 0.47 1.24 -7.10
C SER A 66 -0.66 1.76 -6.21
N THR A 67 -1.53 2.58 -6.80
CA THR A 67 -2.71 3.12 -6.13
C THR A 67 -3.81 3.34 -7.16
N ASN A 68 -5.05 3.14 -6.74
CA ASN A 68 -6.24 3.48 -7.50
C ASN A 68 -6.84 4.84 -7.07
N LYS A 69 -6.09 5.60 -6.26
CA LYS A 69 -6.50 6.87 -5.68
C LYS A 69 -5.48 7.94 -6.02
N ALA A 70 -5.95 9.09 -6.46
CA ALA A 70 -5.08 10.24 -6.65
C ALA A 70 -4.46 10.66 -5.31
N PHE A 71 -3.23 11.19 -5.32
CA PHE A 71 -2.58 11.64 -4.08
C PHE A 71 -3.38 12.72 -3.33
N SER A 72 -4.21 13.50 -4.03
CA SER A 72 -5.16 14.44 -3.43
C SER A 72 -6.24 13.77 -2.56
N GLU A 73 -6.60 12.53 -2.86
CA GLU A 73 -7.59 11.74 -2.12
C GLU A 73 -6.98 11.02 -0.89
N TRP A 74 -5.65 11.06 -0.70
CA TRP A 74 -5.02 10.31 0.39
C TRP A 74 -5.36 10.83 1.79
N GLY A 75 -5.84 12.07 1.91
CA GLY A 75 -6.41 12.58 3.15
C GLY A 75 -7.68 11.82 3.58
N GLU A 76 -8.45 11.30 2.64
CA GLU A 76 -9.65 10.48 2.89
C GLU A 76 -9.30 9.03 3.19
N VAL A 77 -8.23 8.52 2.57
CA VAL A 77 -7.69 7.17 2.83
C VAL A 77 -7.18 7.03 4.26
N PHE A 78 -6.56 8.09 4.79
CA PHE A 78 -5.92 8.12 6.11
C PHE A 78 -6.51 9.23 6.98
N PRO A 79 -7.78 9.12 7.40
CA PRO A 79 -8.42 10.15 8.20
C PRO A 79 -7.68 10.31 9.54
N HIS A 80 -7.49 11.56 9.96
CA HIS A 80 -6.80 11.95 11.20
C HIS A 80 -5.28 11.69 11.25
N ALA A 81 -4.65 11.27 10.15
CA ALA A 81 -3.20 11.13 10.11
C ALA A 81 -2.53 12.45 9.69
N ALA A 82 -1.93 13.15 10.65
CA ALA A 82 -1.18 14.38 10.39
C ALA A 82 0.04 14.17 9.46
N SER A 83 0.53 12.93 9.39
CA SER A 83 1.69 12.52 8.61
C SER A 83 1.44 12.35 7.11
N VAL A 84 0.17 12.38 6.65
CA VAL A 84 -0.20 12.07 5.25
C VAL A 84 0.37 13.07 4.26
N VAL A 85 0.30 14.36 4.58
CA VAL A 85 0.82 15.42 3.70
C VAL A 85 2.32 15.22 3.49
N THR A 86 3.08 15.01 4.58
CA THR A 86 4.52 14.77 4.53
C THR A 86 4.87 13.42 3.89
N LEU A 87 4.02 12.40 4.05
CA LEU A 87 4.16 11.10 3.38
C LEU A 87 4.07 11.27 1.86
N VAL A 88 3.01 11.92 1.39
CA VAL A 88 2.79 12.18 -0.04
C VAL A 88 3.94 13.03 -0.60
N ASP A 89 4.31 14.12 0.07
CA ASP A 89 5.43 14.99 -0.31
C ASP A 89 6.73 14.20 -0.55
N ARG A 90 7.08 13.30 0.38
CA ARG A 90 8.28 12.46 0.25
C ARG A 90 8.21 11.45 -0.88
N LEU A 91 7.02 10.90 -1.15
CA LEU A 91 6.82 9.98 -2.28
C LEU A 91 7.03 10.72 -3.60
N ILE A 92 6.38 11.87 -3.77
CA ILE A 92 6.37 12.58 -5.07
C ILE A 92 7.66 13.33 -5.36
N HIS A 93 8.41 13.76 -4.33
CA HIS A 93 9.61 14.58 -4.51
C HIS A 93 10.69 13.93 -5.40
N ARG A 94 10.77 12.59 -5.42
CA ARG A 94 11.72 11.82 -6.25
C ARG A 94 11.04 10.67 -6.99
N ALA A 95 9.78 10.86 -7.39
CA ALA A 95 9.04 9.86 -8.15
C ALA A 95 8.82 10.28 -9.60
N GLU A 96 8.72 9.27 -10.45
CA GLU A 96 8.05 9.34 -11.74
C GLU A 96 6.62 8.84 -11.53
N VAL A 97 5.63 9.68 -11.83
CA VAL A 97 4.21 9.32 -11.70
C VAL A 97 3.72 8.87 -13.08
N ILE A 98 3.20 7.66 -13.14
CA ILE A 98 2.66 7.07 -14.37
C ILE A 98 1.16 6.91 -14.19
N ASP A 99 0.39 7.74 -14.87
CA ASP A 99 -1.06 7.63 -14.91
C ASP A 99 -1.47 6.53 -15.91
N ILE A 100 -2.25 5.56 -15.42
CA ILE A 100 -2.74 4.44 -16.23
C ILE A 100 -4.24 4.63 -16.46
N ASP A 101 -4.59 5.13 -17.64
CA ASP A 101 -5.96 5.19 -18.13
C ASP A 101 -6.20 4.06 -19.14
N ALA A 102 -6.65 2.91 -18.64
CA ALA A 102 -6.88 1.73 -19.45
C ALA A 102 -8.08 0.92 -18.94
N ASP A 103 -8.78 0.26 -19.87
CA ASP A 103 -9.84 -0.69 -19.54
C ASP A 103 -9.31 -1.83 -18.66
N SER A 104 -10.15 -2.30 -17.73
CA SER A 104 -9.83 -3.43 -16.87
C SER A 104 -9.49 -4.68 -17.70
N TYR A 105 -8.23 -5.11 -17.60
CA TYR A 105 -7.77 -6.34 -18.25
C TYR A 105 -8.58 -7.56 -17.79
N ARG A 106 -8.98 -7.60 -16.51
CA ARG A 106 -9.82 -8.67 -15.95
C ARG A 106 -11.19 -8.72 -16.61
N LEU A 107 -11.77 -7.57 -16.97
CA LEU A 107 -13.06 -7.50 -17.66
C LEU A 107 -12.95 -8.04 -19.09
N LYS A 108 -11.83 -7.74 -19.78
CA LYS A 108 -11.54 -8.28 -21.11
C LYS A 108 -11.49 -9.81 -21.08
N GLU A 109 -10.71 -10.40 -20.17
CA GLU A 109 -10.63 -11.86 -20.01
C GLU A 109 -11.99 -12.49 -19.69
N ALA A 110 -12.78 -11.86 -18.81
CA ALA A 110 -14.12 -12.36 -18.46
C ALA A 110 -15.07 -12.39 -19.67
N LYS A 111 -15.01 -11.37 -20.54
CA LYS A 111 -15.79 -11.33 -21.80
C LYS A 111 -15.34 -12.42 -22.77
N GLU A 112 -14.04 -12.60 -22.95
CA GLU A 112 -13.47 -13.64 -23.84
C GLU A 112 -13.84 -15.05 -23.37
N LEU A 113 -13.76 -15.32 -22.07
CA LEU A 113 -14.16 -16.62 -21.49
C LEU A 113 -15.66 -16.87 -21.67
N THR A 114 -16.50 -15.85 -21.52
CA THR A 114 -17.95 -15.96 -21.73
C THR A 114 -18.27 -16.25 -23.20
N ALA A 115 -17.63 -15.55 -24.13
CA ALA A 115 -17.78 -15.79 -25.57
C ALA A 115 -17.30 -17.18 -26.00
N ALA A 116 -16.20 -17.69 -25.44
CA ALA A 116 -15.73 -19.04 -25.72
C ALA A 116 -16.73 -20.11 -25.23
N ARG A 117 -17.39 -19.89 -24.09
CA ARG A 117 -18.42 -20.78 -23.54
C ARG A 117 -19.69 -20.82 -24.38
N SER A 118 -20.17 -19.67 -24.88
CA SER A 118 -21.34 -19.63 -25.75
C SER A 118 -21.09 -20.34 -27.08
N ASN A 119 -19.92 -20.13 -27.70
CA ASN A 119 -19.53 -20.84 -28.93
C ASN A 119 -19.46 -22.37 -28.76
N ARG A 120 -18.96 -22.85 -27.60
CA ARG A 120 -18.94 -24.29 -27.31
C ARG A 120 -20.33 -24.89 -27.14
N ARG A 121 -21.29 -24.13 -26.58
CA ARG A 121 -22.69 -24.57 -26.45
C ARG A 121 -23.40 -24.62 -27.80
N GLY A 122 -23.23 -23.61 -28.65
CA GLY A 122 -23.84 -23.58 -29.99
C GLY A 122 -23.38 -24.71 -30.91
N LYS A 123 -22.10 -25.11 -30.82
CA LYS A 123 -21.58 -26.28 -31.56
C LYS A 123 -22.16 -27.62 -31.08
N LYS A 124 -22.47 -27.76 -29.78
CA LYS A 124 -23.07 -28.99 -29.23
C LYS A 124 -24.55 -29.16 -29.55
N SER A 125 -25.28 -28.07 -29.78
CA SER A 125 -26.69 -28.13 -30.19
C SER A 125 -26.89 -28.32 -31.70
N ALA A 126 -25.81 -28.19 -32.48
CA ALA A 126 -25.81 -28.33 -33.94
C ALA A 126 -25.19 -29.64 -34.42
N SER A 127 -24.83 -30.55 -33.51
CA SER A 127 -24.45 -31.95 -33.75
C SER A 127 -25.43 -32.87 -33.04
#